data_AF-A0A319CP99-F1
#
_entry.id   AF-A0A319CP99-F1
#
_cell.length_a   1.000
_cell.length_b   1.000
_cell.length_c   1.000
_cell.angle_alpha   90.00
_cell.angle_beta   90.00
_cell.angle_gamma   90.00
#
_symmetry.space_group_name_H-M   'P 1'
#
loop_
_entity.id
_entity.type
_entity.pdbx_description
1 polymer ?
#
loop_
_entity_poly.entity_id
_entity_poly.type
_entity_poly.pdbx_seq_one_letter_code
_entity_poly.pdbx_strand_id
1 'polypeptide(L)'
;VSLIAVHGWKGHLQDSWSSASGVNWLRDVLPQDTPNINIYSWGYSSTDTSCAGKEPLMQVISQKLVSDLWQHREGSKTHQRPLIFVAHSAGGSIVKSVYGEAGFQPHSRQALLYSASHPDGKLREVKRSTCGILYMGTPEMDARLEGLESYLANSGGAHAADDAYFKEAAWLLHTLRQYEGISRDLRTVYGHE
;
A
#
# COMPACT_ATOMS: atom_id res chain seq x y z
N VAL A 1 17.62 -0.21 -9.54
CA VAL A 1 16.36 -0.38 -8.78
C VAL A 1 15.17 -0.21 -9.71
N SER A 2 14.03 -0.82 -9.40
CA SER A 2 12.76 -0.61 -10.10
C SER A 2 11.75 0.01 -9.15
N LEU A 3 11.13 1.11 -9.56
CA LEU A 3 10.06 1.80 -8.86
C LEU A 3 8.72 1.37 -9.43
N ILE A 4 7.82 0.95 -8.55
CA ILE A 4 6.45 0.53 -8.87
C ILE A 4 5.49 1.52 -8.24
N ALA A 5 4.86 2.34 -9.08
CA ALA A 5 3.86 3.31 -8.67
C ALA A 5 2.47 2.68 -8.70
N VAL A 6 1.72 2.82 -7.60
CA VAL A 6 0.37 2.27 -7.42
C VAL A 6 -0.55 3.41 -7.02
N HIS A 7 -1.48 3.74 -7.92
CA HIS A 7 -2.42 4.84 -7.73
C HIS A 7 -3.55 4.46 -6.75
N GLY A 8 -4.32 5.46 -6.31
CA GLY A 8 -5.50 5.26 -5.47
C GLY A 8 -6.77 4.90 -6.26
N TRP A 9 -7.88 4.83 -5.54
CA TRP A 9 -9.21 4.63 -6.13
C TRP A 9 -9.56 5.72 -7.14
N LYS A 10 -10.20 5.31 -8.26
CA LYS A 10 -10.52 6.20 -9.39
C LYS A 10 -9.29 6.91 -10.00
N GLY A 11 -8.08 6.49 -9.64
CA GLY A 11 -6.84 6.97 -10.24
C GLY A 11 -6.59 6.37 -11.61
N HIS A 12 -5.56 6.89 -12.28
CA HIS A 12 -5.10 6.42 -13.56
C HIS A 12 -3.57 6.31 -13.55
N LEU A 13 -3.06 5.29 -14.24
CA LEU A 13 -1.63 4.97 -14.25
C LEU A 13 -0.74 6.10 -14.79
N GLN A 14 -1.28 7.07 -15.53
CA GLN A 14 -0.53 8.25 -15.95
C GLN A 14 -0.98 9.51 -15.20
N ASP A 15 -2.29 9.75 -15.16
CA ASP A 15 -2.82 11.05 -14.72
C ASP A 15 -2.67 11.25 -13.22
N SER A 16 -2.68 10.18 -12.42
CA SER A 16 -2.46 10.26 -10.97
C SER A 16 -1.07 10.78 -10.59
N TRP A 17 -0.13 10.81 -11.53
CA TRP A 17 1.24 11.27 -11.31
C TRP A 17 1.54 12.56 -12.09
N SER A 18 0.52 13.15 -12.71
CA SER A 18 0.63 14.34 -13.56
C SER A 18 0.07 15.56 -12.85
N SER A 19 0.79 16.68 -12.95
CA SER A 19 0.30 17.99 -12.55
C SER A 19 -0.75 18.53 -13.53
N ALA A 20 -1.46 19.59 -13.14
CA ALA A 20 -2.42 20.27 -14.01
C ALA A 20 -1.79 20.85 -15.30
N SER A 21 -0.47 21.13 -15.28
CA SER A 21 0.28 21.56 -16.47
C SER A 21 0.75 20.39 -17.36
N GLY A 22 0.40 19.15 -17.02
CA GLY A 22 0.72 17.95 -17.79
C GLY A 22 2.10 17.34 -17.49
N VAL A 23 2.87 17.91 -16.56
CA VAL A 23 4.16 17.36 -16.13
C VAL A 23 3.90 16.15 -15.24
N ASN A 24 4.41 14.99 -15.64
CA ASN A 24 4.34 13.75 -14.87
C ASN A 24 5.64 13.56 -14.09
N TRP A 25 5.61 13.65 -12.76
CA TRP A 25 6.85 13.68 -11.99
C TRP A 25 7.61 12.36 -12.01
N LEU A 26 6.92 11.23 -12.18
CA LEU A 26 7.56 9.91 -12.34
C LEU A 26 8.30 9.82 -13.68
N ARG A 27 7.73 10.34 -14.77
CA ARG A 27 8.33 10.25 -16.10
C ARG A 27 9.32 11.38 -16.40
N ASP A 28 8.97 12.59 -16.00
CA ASP A 28 9.61 13.82 -16.49
C ASP A 28 10.61 14.39 -15.47
N VAL A 29 10.45 14.12 -14.18
CA VAL A 29 11.29 14.71 -13.11
C VAL A 29 12.22 13.68 -12.49
N LEU A 30 11.67 12.59 -11.96
CA LEU A 30 12.43 11.59 -11.20
C LEU A 30 13.64 10.99 -11.95
N PRO A 31 13.59 10.72 -13.27
CA PRO A 31 14.75 10.20 -13.99
C PRO A 31 15.93 11.16 -14.06
N GLN A 32 15.69 12.47 -13.87
CA GLN A 32 16.76 13.49 -13.83
C GLN A 32 17.56 13.38 -12.52
N ASP A 33 16.86 13.18 -11.40
CA ASP A 33 17.49 13.07 -10.06
C ASP A 33 18.05 11.67 -9.79
N THR A 34 17.44 10.63 -10.37
CA THR A 34 17.85 9.23 -10.18
C THR A 34 18.10 8.54 -11.52
N PRO A 35 19.23 8.79 -12.20
CA PRO A 35 19.56 8.12 -13.45
C PRO A 35 19.59 6.59 -13.28
N ASN A 36 19.13 5.83 -14.29
CA ASN A 36 19.06 4.36 -14.32
C ASN A 36 18.00 3.70 -13.42
N ILE A 37 17.04 4.48 -12.90
CA ILE A 37 15.84 3.92 -12.29
C ILE A 37 14.90 3.37 -13.37
N ASN A 38 14.34 2.18 -13.15
CA ASN A 38 13.24 1.68 -13.99
C ASN A 38 11.93 2.08 -13.33
N ILE A 39 11.06 2.75 -14.06
CA ILE A 39 9.81 3.28 -13.50
C ILE A 39 8.64 2.58 -14.17
N TYR A 40 7.76 2.03 -13.35
CA TYR A 40 6.52 1.39 -13.80
C TYR A 40 5.37 1.99 -13.00
N SER A 41 4.28 2.31 -13.68
CA SER A 41 3.01 2.64 -13.04
C SER A 41 2.04 1.51 -13.30
N TRP A 42 1.54 0.89 -12.24
CA TRP A 42 0.61 -0.23 -12.32
C TRP A 42 -0.82 0.30 -12.32
N GLY A 43 -1.55 -0.04 -13.38
CA GLY A 43 -2.93 0.37 -13.59
C GLY A 43 -3.92 -0.71 -13.17
N TYR A 44 -4.97 -0.31 -12.45
CA TYR A 44 -6.11 -1.16 -12.14
C TYR A 44 -7.41 -0.37 -12.18
N SER A 45 -8.52 -1.05 -12.54
CA SER A 45 -9.85 -0.45 -12.45
C SER A 45 -10.53 -0.89 -11.17
N SER A 46 -10.91 0.08 -10.34
CA SER A 46 -11.65 -0.18 -9.11
C SER A 46 -13.14 -0.43 -9.31
N THR A 47 -13.65 -0.14 -10.51
CA THR A 47 -15.05 -0.35 -10.89
C THR A 47 -15.24 -1.68 -11.60
N ASP A 48 -14.16 -2.35 -11.99
CA ASP A 48 -14.22 -3.67 -12.62
C ASP A 48 -14.18 -4.77 -11.54
N THR A 49 -15.37 -5.20 -11.12
CA THR A 49 -15.54 -6.28 -10.14
C THR A 49 -15.72 -7.64 -10.81
N SER A 50 -15.56 -7.75 -12.13
CA SER A 50 -15.82 -9.00 -12.88
C SER A 50 -14.95 -10.17 -12.39
N CYS A 51 -13.74 -9.87 -11.91
CA CYS A 51 -12.82 -10.86 -11.37
C CYS A 51 -12.99 -11.13 -9.86
N ALA A 52 -13.85 -10.39 -9.16
CA ALA A 52 -13.88 -10.44 -7.70
C ALA A 52 -14.64 -11.65 -7.13
N GLY A 53 -15.58 -12.23 -7.89
CA GLY A 53 -16.33 -13.41 -7.44
C GLY A 53 -16.96 -13.21 -6.05
N LYS A 54 -16.59 -14.06 -5.08
CA LYS A 54 -16.97 -13.95 -3.65
C LYS A 54 -15.89 -13.29 -2.78
N GLU A 55 -14.73 -13.00 -3.34
CA GLU A 55 -13.60 -12.45 -2.61
C GLU A 55 -13.70 -10.93 -2.51
N PRO A 56 -13.17 -10.31 -1.44
CA PRO A 56 -13.12 -8.87 -1.34
C PRO A 56 -12.30 -8.27 -2.49
N LEU A 57 -12.84 -7.22 -3.13
CA LEU A 57 -12.19 -6.55 -4.28
C LEU A 57 -10.73 -6.16 -3.99
N MET A 58 -10.43 -5.70 -2.77
CA MET A 58 -9.07 -5.33 -2.37
C MET A 58 -8.10 -6.50 -2.36
N GLN A 59 -8.55 -7.68 -1.96
CA GLN A 59 -7.74 -8.89 -2.02
C GLN A 59 -7.43 -9.26 -3.47
N VAL A 60 -8.43 -9.22 -4.35
CA VAL A 60 -8.28 -9.57 -5.76
C VAL A 60 -7.31 -8.62 -6.46
N ILE A 61 -7.45 -7.31 -6.25
CA ILE A 61 -6.55 -6.29 -6.80
C ILE A 61 -5.12 -6.49 -6.27
N SER A 62 -4.95 -6.76 -4.97
CA SER A 62 -3.64 -7.00 -4.36
C SER A 62 -2.95 -8.24 -4.92
N GLN A 63 -3.68 -9.33 -5.11
CA GLN A 63 -3.16 -10.55 -5.72
C GLN A 63 -2.78 -10.33 -7.19
N LYS A 64 -3.61 -9.57 -7.92
CA LYS A 64 -3.34 -9.20 -9.32
C LYS A 64 -2.05 -8.38 -9.44
N LEU A 65 -1.81 -7.41 -8.55
CA LEU A 65 -0.54 -6.65 -8.52
C LEU A 65 0.67 -7.58 -8.41
N VAL A 66 0.63 -8.56 -7.48
CA VAL A 66 1.74 -9.51 -7.30
C VAL A 66 1.93 -10.39 -8.52
N SER A 67 0.84 -10.91 -9.09
CA SER A 67 0.87 -11.76 -10.29
C SER A 67 1.41 -11.01 -11.50
N ASP A 68 0.88 -9.82 -11.79
CA ASP A 68 1.32 -8.98 -12.91
C ASP A 68 2.81 -8.62 -12.77
N LEU A 69 3.23 -8.22 -11.56
CA LEU A 69 4.62 -7.86 -11.29
C LEU A 69 5.56 -9.07 -11.41
N TRP A 70 5.14 -10.26 -10.95
CA TRP A 70 5.90 -11.49 -11.14
C TRP A 70 6.05 -11.82 -12.63
N GLN A 71 4.96 -11.82 -13.39
CA GLN A 71 4.99 -12.11 -14.83
C GLN A 71 5.89 -11.15 -15.59
N HIS A 72 5.83 -9.85 -15.26
CA HIS A 72 6.71 -8.84 -15.84
C HIS A 72 8.18 -9.10 -15.50
N ARG A 73 8.49 -9.48 -14.26
CA ARG A 73 9.87 -9.79 -13.83
C ARG A 73 10.40 -11.06 -14.49
N GLU A 74 9.54 -12.05 -14.72
CA GLU A 74 9.85 -13.27 -15.49
C GLU A 74 10.20 -12.93 -16.94
N GLY A 75 9.33 -12.20 -17.63
CA GLY A 75 9.57 -11.82 -19.03
C GLY A 75 10.81 -10.92 -19.21
N SER A 76 11.10 -10.06 -18.24
CA SER A 76 12.24 -9.13 -18.28
C SER A 76 13.51 -9.68 -17.63
N LYS A 77 13.48 -10.89 -17.04
CA LYS A 77 14.59 -11.49 -16.26
C LYS A 77 15.11 -10.58 -15.14
N THR A 78 14.22 -9.86 -14.46
CA THR A 78 14.58 -8.87 -13.42
C THR A 78 14.26 -9.32 -11.99
N HIS A 79 14.17 -10.64 -11.75
CA HIS A 79 13.77 -11.22 -10.45
C HIS A 79 14.56 -10.75 -9.23
N GLN A 80 15.84 -10.42 -9.39
CA GLN A 80 16.70 -9.97 -8.29
C GLN A 80 16.82 -8.44 -8.19
N ARG A 81 16.21 -7.69 -9.11
CA ARG A 81 16.33 -6.23 -9.12
C ARG A 81 15.54 -5.65 -7.95
N PRO A 82 16.14 -4.83 -7.07
CA PRO A 82 15.44 -4.24 -5.94
C PRO A 82 14.19 -3.46 -6.38
N LEU A 83 13.13 -3.56 -5.58
CA LEU A 83 11.83 -2.93 -5.77
C LEU A 83 11.62 -1.83 -4.72
N ILE A 84 11.18 -0.67 -5.19
CA ILE A 84 10.63 0.40 -4.35
C ILE A 84 9.18 0.61 -4.78
N PHE A 85 8.25 0.63 -3.84
CA PHE A 85 6.87 1.01 -4.12
C PHE A 85 6.64 2.49 -3.84
N VAL A 86 5.87 3.16 -4.70
CA VAL A 86 5.24 4.46 -4.41
C VAL A 86 3.74 4.23 -4.45
N ALA A 87 3.08 4.38 -3.32
CA ALA A 87 1.68 4.01 -3.17
C ALA A 87 0.87 5.21 -2.72
N HIS A 88 -0.06 5.67 -3.57
CA HIS A 88 -0.88 6.85 -3.32
C HIS A 88 -2.27 6.47 -2.82
N SER A 89 -2.78 7.16 -1.80
CA SER A 89 -4.12 6.99 -1.26
C SER A 89 -4.42 5.50 -0.99
N ALA A 90 -5.50 4.95 -1.56
CA ALA A 90 -5.86 3.53 -1.45
C ALA A 90 -4.82 2.55 -2.04
N GLY A 91 -3.91 3.01 -2.90
CA GLY A 91 -2.77 2.24 -3.38
C GLY A 91 -1.89 1.73 -2.24
N GLY A 92 -1.84 2.46 -1.12
CA GLY A 92 -1.13 2.03 0.07
C GLY A 92 -1.71 0.73 0.66
N SER A 93 -3.03 0.66 0.77
CA SER A 93 -3.73 -0.56 1.23
C SER A 93 -3.56 -1.73 0.25
N ILE A 94 -3.40 -1.48 -1.05
CA ILE A 94 -3.11 -2.52 -2.04
C ILE A 94 -1.70 -3.10 -1.84
N VAL A 95 -0.69 -2.23 -1.72
CA VAL A 95 0.72 -2.64 -1.62
C VAL A 95 1.03 -3.34 -0.30
N LYS A 96 0.36 -2.91 0.78
CA LYS A 96 0.67 -3.23 2.18
C LYS A 96 1.30 -4.61 2.43
N SER A 97 2.45 -4.59 3.11
CA SER A 97 3.04 -5.76 3.76
C SER A 97 2.57 -5.81 5.21
N VAL A 98 1.82 -6.82 5.60
CA VAL A 98 1.58 -7.12 7.02
C VAL A 98 2.44 -8.33 7.37
N TYR A 99 3.33 -8.22 8.35
CA TYR A 99 3.81 -9.40 9.08
C TYR A 99 2.94 -9.50 10.33
N GLY A 100 2.05 -10.48 10.36
CA GLY A 100 1.10 -10.64 11.46
C GLY A 100 1.78 -11.17 12.71
N GLU A 101 1.53 -10.53 13.85
CA GLU A 101 1.37 -11.30 15.07
C GLU A 101 0.11 -12.17 14.90
N ALA A 102 0.25 -13.45 15.23
CA ALA A 102 -0.80 -14.45 15.11
C ALA A 102 -1.95 -14.09 16.05
N GLY A 103 -3.10 -13.67 15.50
CA GLY A 103 -4.28 -13.42 16.33
C GLY A 103 -5.53 -12.91 15.62
N PHE A 104 -5.40 -12.20 14.50
CA PHE A 104 -6.56 -11.72 13.74
C PHE A 104 -6.45 -12.16 12.29
N GLN A 105 -7.51 -12.77 11.74
CA GLN A 105 -7.61 -13.01 10.30
C GLN A 105 -8.00 -11.70 9.62
N PRO A 106 -7.10 -11.02 8.90
CA PRO A 106 -7.56 -10.00 7.99
C PRO A 106 -8.26 -10.77 6.86
N HIS A 107 -9.55 -10.54 6.67
CA HIS A 107 -10.31 -11.13 5.56
C HIS A 107 -9.82 -10.62 4.18
N SER A 108 -8.67 -9.93 4.14
CA SER A 108 -7.98 -9.49 2.93
C SER A 108 -6.47 -9.63 3.17
N ARG A 109 -5.79 -10.49 2.41
CA ARG A 109 -4.33 -10.48 2.33
C ARG A 109 -3.92 -9.43 1.31
N GLN A 110 -3.19 -8.40 1.74
CA GLN A 110 -2.64 -7.37 0.85
C GLN A 110 -1.42 -7.91 0.07
N ALA A 111 -0.91 -7.16 -0.92
CA ALA A 111 0.00 -7.68 -1.95
C ALA A 111 1.27 -8.31 -1.37
N LEU A 112 1.99 -7.59 -0.50
CA LEU A 112 3.25 -8.11 0.03
C LEU A 112 3.05 -9.22 1.06
N LEU A 113 1.94 -9.24 1.82
CA LEU A 113 1.59 -10.36 2.70
C LEU A 113 1.22 -11.61 1.88
N TYR A 114 0.43 -11.43 0.82
CA TYR A 114 0.09 -12.49 -0.11
C TYR A 114 1.35 -13.09 -0.73
N SER A 115 2.25 -12.24 -1.25
CA SER A 115 3.55 -12.64 -1.78
C SER A 115 4.37 -13.45 -0.78
N ALA A 116 4.51 -12.98 0.47
CA ALA A 116 5.35 -13.63 1.48
C ALA A 116 4.85 -15.01 1.92
N SER A 117 3.53 -15.20 1.97
CA SER A 117 2.86 -16.42 2.43
C SER A 117 2.43 -17.36 1.30
N HIS A 118 2.76 -17.02 0.05
CA HIS A 118 2.30 -17.79 -1.10
C HIS A 118 2.99 -19.16 -1.17
N PRO A 119 2.25 -20.26 -1.43
CA PRO A 119 2.83 -21.60 -1.53
C PRO A 119 3.75 -21.73 -2.75
N ASP A 120 3.47 -21.02 -3.85
CA ASP A 120 4.42 -20.90 -4.94
C ASP A 120 5.54 -19.93 -4.53
N GLY A 121 6.73 -20.50 -4.32
CA GLY A 121 7.93 -19.77 -3.91
C GLY A 121 8.32 -18.64 -4.86
N LYS A 122 7.85 -18.68 -6.11
CA LYS A 122 8.08 -17.63 -7.12
C LYS A 122 7.49 -16.29 -6.70
N LEU A 123 6.24 -16.26 -6.21
CA LEU A 123 5.61 -15.00 -5.83
C LEU A 123 6.28 -14.37 -4.60
N ARG A 124 6.99 -15.15 -3.77
CA ARG A 124 7.74 -14.65 -2.62
C ARG A 124 8.90 -13.74 -3.02
N GLU A 125 9.39 -13.85 -4.25
CA GLU A 125 10.47 -13.01 -4.76
C GLU A 125 10.06 -11.53 -4.89
N VAL A 126 8.76 -11.25 -5.04
CA VAL A 126 8.23 -9.88 -5.02
C VAL A 126 8.49 -9.24 -3.66
N LYS A 127 8.08 -9.86 -2.55
CA LYS A 127 8.42 -9.35 -1.21
C LYS A 127 9.92 -9.30 -1.03
N ARG A 128 10.65 -10.39 -1.30
CA ARG A 128 12.10 -10.47 -1.03
C ARG A 128 12.90 -9.39 -1.74
N SER A 129 12.46 -9.01 -2.94
CA SER A 129 13.10 -7.94 -3.71
C SER A 129 12.65 -6.54 -3.29
N THR A 130 11.58 -6.41 -2.50
CA THR A 130 11.10 -5.12 -1.99
C THR A 130 12.05 -4.64 -0.91
N CYS A 131 12.62 -3.45 -1.10
CA CYS A 131 13.54 -2.83 -0.14
C CYS A 131 12.99 -1.53 0.46
N GLY A 132 11.97 -0.92 -0.16
CA GLY A 132 11.34 0.27 0.40
C GLY A 132 9.95 0.54 -0.15
N ILE A 133 9.19 1.32 0.62
CA ILE A 133 7.83 1.75 0.28
C ILE A 133 7.69 3.23 0.68
N LEU A 134 7.21 4.05 -0.25
CA LEU A 134 6.76 5.41 -0.01
C LEU A 134 5.22 5.42 -0.05
N TYR A 135 4.58 5.70 1.07
CA TYR A 135 3.14 5.93 1.14
C TYR A 135 2.85 7.42 1.01
N MET A 136 1.91 7.81 0.15
CA MET A 136 1.49 9.19 -0.08
C MET A 136 0.00 9.33 0.17
N GLY A 137 -0.40 10.17 1.13
CA GLY A 137 -1.81 10.43 1.44
C GLY A 137 -2.64 9.17 1.72
N THR A 138 -2.03 8.10 2.26
CA THR A 138 -2.69 6.81 2.54
C THR A 138 -3.49 6.90 3.85
N PRO A 139 -4.84 6.90 3.81
CA PRO A 139 -5.75 7.07 4.96
C PRO A 139 -5.42 6.21 6.18
N GLU A 140 -5.02 4.97 5.94
CA GLU A 140 -4.76 3.96 6.97
C GLU A 140 -3.35 4.08 7.59
N MET A 141 -2.54 5.04 7.17
CA MET A 141 -1.14 5.15 7.59
C MET A 141 -0.67 6.59 7.85
N ASP A 142 -1.59 7.56 7.80
CA ASP A 142 -1.31 9.00 7.94
C ASP A 142 -1.74 9.54 9.32
N ALA A 143 -1.40 10.81 9.61
CA ALA A 143 -1.52 11.67 10.80
C ALA A 143 -2.83 11.64 11.64
N ARG A 144 -3.75 10.72 11.32
CA ARG A 144 -4.87 10.35 12.19
C ARG A 144 -4.39 9.81 13.51
N LEU A 145 -3.24 9.14 13.61
CA LEU A 145 -2.72 8.61 14.88
C LEU A 145 -2.67 9.70 15.96
N GLU A 146 -1.93 10.80 15.75
CA GLU A 146 -1.79 11.87 16.75
C GLU A 146 -3.11 12.60 17.04
N GLY A 147 -3.90 12.89 16.00
CA GLY A 147 -5.20 13.55 16.16
C GLY A 147 -6.23 12.68 16.88
N LEU A 148 -6.19 11.37 16.65
CA LEU A 148 -7.08 10.37 17.25
C LEU A 148 -6.64 10.01 18.66
N GLU A 149 -5.33 9.95 18.93
CA GLU A 149 -4.77 9.87 20.27
C GLU A 149 -5.19 11.08 21.10
N SER A 150 -5.07 12.28 20.52
CA SER A 150 -5.51 13.53 21.16
C SER A 150 -7.03 13.54 21.41
N TYR A 151 -7.82 13.09 20.42
CA TYR A 151 -9.28 12.99 20.55
C TYR A 151 -9.68 11.98 21.63
N LEU A 152 -9.10 10.78 21.65
CA LEU A 152 -9.40 9.75 22.65
C LEU A 152 -8.95 10.16 24.05
N ALA A 153 -7.80 10.83 24.18
CA ALA A 153 -7.31 11.36 25.46
C ALA A 153 -8.23 12.45 26.03
N ASN A 154 -8.81 13.29 25.17
CA ASN A 154 -9.69 14.39 25.58
C ASN A 154 -11.17 14.00 25.71
N SER A 155 -11.60 12.91 25.05
CA SER A 155 -13.01 12.48 25.00
C SER A 155 -13.35 11.38 26.01
N GLY A 156 -12.37 10.87 26.78
CA GLY A 156 -12.49 9.75 27.72
C GLY A 156 -13.33 9.99 29.00
N GLY A 157 -14.27 10.94 28.98
CA GLY A 157 -15.23 11.15 30.08
C GLY A 157 -16.30 10.06 30.16
N ALA A 158 -17.20 10.15 31.16
CA ALA A 158 -18.17 9.12 31.55
C ALA A 158 -19.11 8.57 30.45
N HIS A 159 -19.13 9.15 29.25
CA HIS A 159 -19.95 8.72 28.11
C HIS A 159 -19.16 8.05 26.96
N ALA A 160 -17.83 7.95 27.07
CA ALA A 160 -16.96 7.40 26.03
C ALA A 160 -17.27 5.94 25.65
N ALA A 161 -17.78 5.14 26.59
CA ALA A 161 -18.12 3.74 26.35
C ALA A 161 -19.42 3.53 25.56
N ASP A 162 -20.26 4.55 25.42
CA ASP A 162 -21.53 4.49 24.66
C ASP A 162 -21.49 5.30 23.35
N ASP A 163 -20.46 6.12 23.16
CA ASP A 163 -20.27 6.89 21.94
C ASP A 163 -19.70 6.02 20.81
N ALA A 164 -20.49 5.87 19.74
CA ALA A 164 -20.11 5.12 18.54
C ALA A 164 -18.85 5.71 17.87
N TYR A 165 -18.68 7.04 17.90
CA TYR A 165 -17.51 7.71 17.35
C TYR A 165 -16.26 7.46 18.20
N PHE A 166 -16.41 7.36 19.52
CA PHE A 166 -15.30 6.99 20.40
C PHE A 166 -14.86 5.53 20.18
N LYS A 167 -15.81 4.61 20.00
CA LYS A 167 -15.51 3.19 19.67
C LYS A 167 -14.83 3.06 18.32
N GLU A 168 -15.33 3.76 17.31
CA GLU A 168 -14.74 3.77 15.96
C GLU A 168 -13.34 4.39 15.98
N ALA A 169 -13.15 5.48 16.72
CA ALA A 169 -11.85 6.12 16.92
C ALA A 169 -10.86 5.20 17.66
N ALA A 170 -11.29 4.53 18.73
CA ALA A 170 -10.45 3.60 19.48
C ALA A 170 -10.05 2.37 18.63
N TRP A 171 -11.00 1.83 17.85
CA TRP A 171 -10.73 0.76 16.89
C TRP A 171 -9.76 1.20 15.80
N LEU A 172 -9.95 2.39 15.24
CA LEU A 172 -9.06 2.93 14.21
C LEU A 172 -7.67 3.17 14.79
N LEU A 173 -7.53 3.72 16.00
CA LEU A 173 -6.23 3.91 16.65
C LEU A 173 -5.51 2.59 16.90
N HIS A 174 -6.23 1.59 17.43
CA HIS A 174 -5.69 0.26 17.65
C HIS A 174 -5.19 -0.36 16.34
N THR A 175 -6.00 -0.25 15.29
CA THR A 175 -5.65 -0.72 13.94
C THR A 175 -4.43 0.01 13.40
N LEU A 176 -4.33 1.33 13.62
CA LEU A 176 -3.20 2.16 13.21
C LEU A 176 -1.91 1.83 13.97
N ARG A 177 -1.96 1.59 15.28
CA ARG A 177 -0.79 1.19 16.09
C ARG A 177 -0.27 -0.21 15.73
N GLN A 178 -1.15 -1.12 15.31
CA GLN A 178 -0.72 -2.38 14.71
C GLN A 178 0.09 -2.16 13.42
N TYR A 179 -0.02 -0.98 12.78
CA TYR A 179 0.78 -0.62 11.61
C TYR A 179 2.14 0.01 11.94
N GLU A 180 2.36 0.58 13.14
CA GLU A 180 3.68 1.09 13.56
C GLU A 180 4.72 -0.02 13.77
N GLY A 181 4.29 -1.24 14.13
CA GLY A 181 5.16 -2.41 14.24
C GLY A 181 5.74 -2.91 12.91
N ILE A 182 5.34 -2.30 11.78
CA ILE A 182 5.53 -2.83 10.43
C ILE A 182 6.63 -2.06 9.69
N SER A 183 7.91 -2.26 10.06
CA SER A 183 9.02 -1.97 9.13
C SER A 183 10.41 -2.44 9.57
N ARG A 184 10.58 -3.60 10.22
CA ARG A 184 11.95 -4.04 10.58
C ARG A 184 12.81 -4.45 9.36
N ASP A 185 12.17 -4.87 8.27
CA ASP A 185 12.86 -5.36 7.05
C ASP A 185 12.86 -4.37 5.88
N LEU A 186 12.05 -3.31 5.93
CA LEU A 186 11.81 -2.40 4.79
C LEU A 186 12.07 -0.96 5.22
N ARG A 187 12.56 -0.11 4.30
CA ARG A 187 12.56 1.33 4.53
C ARG A 187 11.21 1.91 4.13
N THR A 188 10.42 2.33 5.11
CA THR A 188 9.11 2.95 4.88
C THR A 188 9.20 4.45 5.09
N VAL A 189 8.68 5.23 4.14
CA VAL A 189 8.61 6.69 4.20
C VAL A 189 7.15 7.09 3.98
N TYR A 190 6.70 8.12 4.71
CA TYR A 190 5.37 8.70 4.58
C TYR A 190 5.49 10.11 4.03
N GLY A 191 4.76 10.41 2.96
CA GLY A 191 4.61 11.74 2.39
C GLY A 191 3.19 12.26 2.66
N HIS A 192 3.11 13.46 3.22
CA HIS A 192 1.85 14.15 3.53
C HIS A 192 1.51 15.13 2.40
N GLU A 193 0.22 15.24 2.06
CA GLU A 193 -0.32 16.22 1.11
C GLU A 193 -0.78 17.51 1.81
#